data_AF-A0A9P4Y686-F1
#
_entry.id   AF-A0A9P4Y686-F1
#
_cell.length_a   1.000
_cell.length_b   1.000
_cell.length_c   1.000
_cell.angle_alpha   90.00
_cell.angle_beta   90.00
_cell.angle_gamma   90.00
#
_symmetry.space_group_name_H-M   'P 1'
#
loop_
_entity.id
_entity.type
_entity.pdbx_description
1 polymer ?
#
loop_
_entity_poly.entity_id
_entity_poly.type
_entity_poly.pdbx_seq_one_letter_code
_entity_poly.pdbx_strand_id
1 'polypeptide(L)'
;MRRVASSAGSNLKDIQWATFDRDFLHRYRRERHLNVPAAYASDYRSWVLTRPGSIGLYSPTATRKKDQRRQTRGQLVSAVRKHFNSQGVQENDAIVDFLHRVRRGRLSKLSDLPKAGKKLTDQERV
;
A
#
# COMPACT_ATOMS: atom_id res chain seq x y z
N MET A 1 -1.00 -17.56 -25.62
CA MET A 1 0.37 -17.00 -25.72
C MET A 1 0.40 -15.56 -25.21
N ARG A 2 1.11 -15.31 -24.10
CA ARG A 2 1.92 -14.09 -23.79
C ARG A 2 2.45 -14.24 -22.36
N ARG A 3 3.67 -14.78 -22.22
CA ARG A 3 4.47 -14.56 -21.02
C ARG A 3 4.97 -13.12 -21.12
N VAL A 4 4.54 -12.27 -20.18
CA VAL A 4 5.17 -10.97 -19.94
C VAL A 4 6.54 -11.26 -19.32
N ALA A 5 7.60 -10.96 -20.06
CA ALA A 5 8.95 -10.98 -19.54
C ALA A 5 9.07 -9.91 -18.45
N SER A 6 9.27 -10.34 -17.20
CA SER A 6 9.83 -9.44 -16.18
C SER A 6 11.28 -9.19 -16.57
N SER A 7 11.58 -8.00 -17.07
CA SER A 7 12.96 -7.56 -17.27
C SER A 7 13.63 -7.40 -15.90
N ALA A 8 14.23 -8.48 -15.41
CA ALA A 8 15.20 -8.46 -14.34
C ALA A 8 16.51 -7.86 -14.89
N GLY A 9 16.51 -6.55 -15.11
CA GLY A 9 17.71 -5.75 -15.35
C GLY A 9 18.10 -5.10 -14.03
N SER A 10 19.06 -5.71 -13.34
CA SER A 10 19.64 -5.26 -12.08
C SER A 10 20.41 -3.95 -12.24
N ASN A 11 19.70 -2.83 -12.16
CA ASN A 11 20.31 -1.58 -11.73
C ASN A 11 20.33 -1.60 -10.20
N LEU A 12 21.44 -2.04 -9.61
CA LEU A 12 21.66 -2.32 -8.18
C LEU A 12 21.37 -1.15 -7.22
N LYS A 13 20.91 0.00 -7.72
CA LYS A 13 20.63 1.22 -6.96
C LYS A 13 19.13 1.57 -6.85
N ASP A 14 18.25 0.87 -7.57
CA ASP A 14 16.83 1.24 -7.62
C ASP A 14 15.95 0.16 -6.98
N ILE A 15 15.22 0.56 -5.93
CA ILE A 15 14.29 -0.31 -5.21
C ILE A 15 13.21 -0.78 -6.19
N GLN A 16 13.08 -2.10 -6.34
CA GLN A 16 12.12 -2.72 -7.26
C GLN A 16 10.70 -2.69 -6.68
N TRP A 17 10.06 -1.52 -6.65
CA TRP A 17 8.76 -1.33 -6.01
C TRP A 17 7.63 -2.23 -6.53
N ALA A 18 7.76 -2.75 -7.76
CA ALA A 18 6.80 -3.64 -8.39
C ALA A 18 6.85 -5.09 -7.88
N THR A 19 7.91 -5.49 -7.17
CA THR A 19 7.99 -6.84 -6.58
C THR A 19 7.32 -6.92 -5.22
N PHE A 20 7.13 -5.79 -4.53
CA PHE A 20 6.46 -5.77 -3.24
C PHE A 20 5.00 -6.19 -3.33
N ASP A 21 4.55 -6.85 -2.28
CA ASP A 21 3.15 -7.23 -2.13
C ASP A 21 2.25 -5.99 -2.06
N ARG A 22 1.01 -6.15 -2.54
CA ARG A 22 0.00 -5.11 -2.54
C ARG A 22 -0.30 -4.60 -1.13
N ASP A 23 -0.36 -5.49 -0.15
CA ASP A 23 -0.72 -5.09 1.21
C ASP A 23 0.41 -4.32 1.88
N PHE A 24 1.67 -4.62 1.53
CA PHE A 24 2.83 -3.82 1.92
C PHE A 24 2.74 -2.39 1.35
N LEU A 25 2.45 -2.23 0.06
CA LEU A 25 2.29 -0.91 -0.56
C LEU A 25 1.14 -0.11 0.08
N HIS A 26 0.05 -0.79 0.46
CA HIS A 26 -1.05 -0.16 1.19
C HIS A 26 -0.75 0.14 2.66
N ARG A 27 0.09 -0.66 3.32
CA ARG A 27 0.62 -0.35 4.65
C ARG A 27 1.47 0.91 4.60
N TYR A 28 2.43 0.97 3.67
CA TYR A 28 3.28 2.14 3.45
C TYR A 28 2.44 3.41 3.22
N ARG A 29 1.42 3.32 2.36
CA ARG A 29 0.48 4.42 2.12
C ARG A 29 -0.22 4.90 3.41
N ARG A 30 -0.67 3.98 4.27
CA ARG A 30 -1.37 4.33 5.52
C ARG A 30 -0.44 4.97 6.53
N GLU A 31 0.77 4.44 6.68
CA GLU A 31 1.77 4.94 7.62
C GLU A 31 2.33 6.32 7.20
N ARG A 32 2.46 6.57 5.90
CA ARG A 32 2.97 7.84 5.35
C ARG A 32 1.87 8.80 4.88
N HIS A 33 0.61 8.51 5.20
CA HIS A 33 -0.57 9.31 4.84
C HIS A 33 -0.61 9.76 3.36
N LEU A 34 -0.20 8.87 2.46
CA LEU A 34 -0.07 9.21 1.05
C LEU A 34 -1.47 9.39 0.42
N ASN A 35 -1.72 10.58 -0.13
CA ASN A 35 -2.99 10.97 -0.77
C ASN A 35 -3.12 10.34 -2.16
N VAL A 36 -3.30 9.02 -2.20
CA VAL A 36 -3.47 8.25 -3.42
C VAL A 36 -4.61 7.27 -3.19
N PRO A 37 -5.55 7.06 -4.13
CA PRO A 37 -6.66 6.14 -3.94
C PRO A 37 -6.22 4.68 -3.79
N ALA A 38 -7.12 3.83 -3.28
CA ALA A 38 -6.83 2.40 -3.11
C ALA A 38 -6.70 1.70 -4.46
N ALA A 39 -5.74 0.78 -4.58
CA ALA A 39 -5.59 -0.02 -5.78
C ALA A 39 -6.61 -1.17 -5.77
N TYR A 40 -7.01 -1.60 -6.97
CA TYR A 40 -7.78 -2.84 -7.12
C TYR A 40 -7.02 -4.02 -6.52
N ALA A 41 -7.77 -5.01 -6.01
CA ALA A 41 -7.19 -6.20 -5.39
C ALA A 41 -6.64 -7.20 -6.41
N SER A 42 -7.13 -7.15 -7.65
CA SER A 42 -6.69 -7.99 -8.75
C SER A 42 -6.99 -7.28 -10.07
N ASP A 43 -6.21 -7.56 -11.11
CA ASP A 43 -6.45 -7.07 -12.47
C ASP A 43 -7.76 -7.61 -13.05
N TYR A 44 -8.21 -8.78 -12.59
CA TYR A 44 -9.53 -9.29 -12.96
C TYR A 44 -10.65 -8.38 -12.43
N ARG A 45 -10.51 -7.91 -11.18
CA ARG A 45 -11.52 -7.05 -10.54
C ARG A 45 -11.55 -5.66 -11.16
N SER A 46 -10.38 -5.11 -11.54
CA SER A 46 -10.37 -3.87 -12.31
C SER A 46 -11.06 -4.07 -13.64
N TRP A 47 -10.73 -5.14 -14.37
CA TRP A 47 -11.32 -5.45 -15.68
C TRP A 47 -12.85 -5.59 -15.63
N VAL A 48 -13.39 -6.34 -14.66
CA VAL A 48 -14.84 -6.50 -14.48
C VAL A 48 -15.53 -5.16 -14.20
N LEU A 49 -14.93 -4.31 -13.36
CA LEU A 49 -15.52 -3.05 -12.93
C LEU A 49 -15.39 -1.92 -13.96
N THR A 50 -14.38 -1.97 -14.82
CA THR A 50 -14.15 -0.94 -15.86
C THR A 50 -14.77 -1.31 -17.20
N ARG A 51 -15.34 -2.51 -17.34
CA ARG A 51 -15.90 -2.97 -18.60
C ARG A 51 -17.07 -2.07 -19.05
N PRO A 52 -17.08 -1.57 -20.30
CA PRO A 52 -18.17 -0.74 -20.79
C PRO A 52 -19.49 -1.51 -20.75
N GLY A 53 -20.55 -0.87 -20.27
CA GLY A 53 -21.88 -1.49 -20.13
C GLY A 53 -22.03 -2.43 -18.93
N SER A 54 -21.03 -2.59 -18.05
CA SER A 54 -21.18 -3.36 -16.82
C SER A 54 -21.76 -2.54 -15.67
N ILE A 55 -22.43 -3.22 -14.72
CA ILE A 55 -22.92 -2.59 -13.48
C ILE A 55 -21.77 -2.00 -12.63
N GLY A 56 -20.52 -2.40 -12.90
CA GLY A 56 -19.35 -1.97 -12.16
C GLY A 56 -19.05 -0.48 -12.27
N LEU A 57 -19.47 0.18 -13.36
CA LEU A 57 -19.35 1.62 -13.57
C LEU A 57 -20.23 2.45 -12.63
N TYR A 58 -21.33 1.85 -12.18
CA TYR A 58 -22.25 2.43 -11.20
C TYR A 58 -21.91 2.06 -9.76
N SER A 59 -20.82 1.29 -9.56
CA SER A 59 -20.39 0.95 -8.21
C SER A 59 -20.00 2.22 -7.44
N PRO A 60 -20.21 2.28 -6.11
CA PRO A 60 -19.82 3.43 -5.28
C PRO A 60 -18.34 3.80 -5.40
N THR A 61 -17.50 2.89 -5.88
CA THR A 61 -16.06 3.12 -6.08
C THR A 61 -15.72 3.65 -7.48
N ALA A 62 -16.57 3.41 -8.48
CA ALA A 62 -16.37 3.87 -9.85
C ALA A 62 -17.00 5.26 -10.10
N THR A 63 -18.11 5.58 -9.45
CA THR A 63 -18.83 6.86 -9.64
C THR A 63 -18.17 8.05 -8.91
N ARG A 64 -17.22 7.81 -8.01
CA ARG A 64 -16.46 8.87 -7.31
C ARG A 64 -15.73 9.81 -8.27
N LYS A 65 -15.33 10.99 -7.77
CA LYS A 65 -14.40 11.91 -8.47
C LYS A 65 -13.14 11.16 -8.90
N LYS A 66 -12.58 11.50 -10.06
CA LYS A 66 -11.45 10.79 -10.68
C LYS A 66 -10.28 10.58 -9.71
N ASP A 67 -9.99 11.57 -8.87
CA ASP A 67 -8.90 11.51 -7.89
C ASP A 67 -9.15 10.52 -6.74
N GLN A 68 -10.40 10.18 -6.48
CA GLN A 68 -10.80 9.21 -5.45
C GLN A 68 -11.16 7.83 -6.02
N ARG A 69 -11.15 7.67 -7.35
CA ARG A 69 -11.44 6.38 -7.99
C ARG A 69 -10.30 5.41 -7.73
N ARG A 70 -10.63 4.13 -7.62
CA ARG A 70 -9.62 3.08 -7.45
C ARG A 70 -8.65 3.08 -8.64
N GLN A 71 -7.37 2.94 -8.33
CA GLN A 71 -6.27 2.96 -9.30
C GLN A 71 -5.74 1.54 -9.60
N THR A 72 -4.93 1.40 -10.65
CA THR A 72 -4.24 0.14 -10.92
C THR A 72 -3.04 -0.05 -9.99
N ARG A 73 -2.54 -1.29 -9.88
CA ARG A 73 -1.34 -1.60 -9.06
C ARG A 73 -0.13 -0.80 -9.55
N GLY A 74 0.04 -0.66 -10.87
CA GLY A 74 1.14 0.11 -11.44
C GLY A 74 1.12 1.59 -11.02
N GLN A 75 -0.06 2.21 -10.99
CA GLN A 75 -0.21 3.60 -10.53
C GLN A 75 0.15 3.75 -9.04
N LEU A 76 -0.23 2.78 -8.20
CA LEU A 76 0.17 2.76 -6.79
C LEU A 76 1.69 2.68 -6.63
N VAL A 77 2.33 1.78 -7.37
CA VAL A 77 3.78 1.58 -7.35
C VAL A 77 4.51 2.87 -7.73
N SER A 78 4.10 3.52 -8.83
CA SER A 78 4.70 4.78 -9.28
C SER A 78 4.52 5.91 -8.27
N ALA A 79 3.35 5.99 -7.63
CA ALA A 79 3.08 7.01 -6.62
C ALA A 79 3.91 6.79 -5.34
N VAL A 80 4.04 5.54 -4.89
CA VAL A 80 4.90 5.17 -3.75
C VAL A 80 6.36 5.48 -4.07
N ARG A 81 6.84 5.12 -5.26
CA ARG A 81 8.21 5.41 -5.70
C ARG A 81 8.49 6.91 -5.71
N LYS A 82 7.59 7.72 -6.29
CA LYS A 82 7.71 9.18 -6.30
C LYS A 82 7.75 9.74 -4.89
N HIS A 83 6.85 9.27 -4.02
CA HIS A 83 6.83 9.69 -2.62
C HIS A 83 8.14 9.35 -1.92
N PHE A 84 8.62 8.12 -2.05
CA PHE A 84 9.89 7.69 -1.44
C PHE A 84 11.07 8.54 -1.92
N ASN A 85 11.18 8.80 -3.22
CA ASN A 85 12.25 9.64 -3.76
C ASN A 85 12.16 11.11 -3.30
N SER A 86 10.95 11.59 -2.96
CA SER A 86 10.75 12.92 -2.38
C SER A 86 10.99 13.00 -0.88
N GLN A 87 11.16 11.87 -0.19
CA GLN A 87 11.48 11.86 1.24
C GLN A 87 12.96 12.23 1.41
N GLY A 88 13.23 13.45 1.88
CA GLY A 88 14.58 13.91 2.22
C GLY A 88 15.07 13.28 3.52
N VAL A 89 15.40 11.99 3.50
CA VAL A 89 15.92 11.28 4.67
C VAL A 89 17.43 11.52 4.78
N GLN A 90 17.88 12.00 5.93
CA GLN A 90 19.30 12.12 6.24
C GLN A 90 19.85 10.76 6.70
N GLU A 91 20.97 10.35 6.12
CA GLU A 91 21.57 9.02 6.36
C GLU A 91 21.90 8.78 7.84
N ASN A 92 22.51 9.78 8.49
CA ASN A 92 22.91 9.68 9.90
C ASN A 92 21.71 9.39 10.82
N ASP A 93 20.61 10.11 10.63
CA ASP A 93 19.39 9.94 11.43
C ASP A 93 18.76 8.57 11.20
N ALA A 94 18.77 8.09 9.95
CA ALA A 94 18.23 6.78 9.60
C ALA A 94 19.04 5.64 10.25
N ILE A 95 20.38 5.75 10.26
CA ILE A 95 21.25 4.75 10.89
C ILE A 95 21.04 4.72 12.40
N VAL A 96 20.94 5.89 13.05
CA VAL A 96 20.72 5.98 14.50
C VAL A 96 19.36 5.40 14.87
N ASP A 97 18.29 5.75 14.16
CA ASP A 97 16.94 5.19 14.43
C ASP A 97 16.91 3.68 14.17
N PHE A 98 17.56 3.20 13.11
CA PHE A 98 17.69 1.77 12.84
C PHE A 98 18.41 1.03 13.96
N LEU A 99 19.62 1.46 14.33
CA LEU A 99 20.42 0.82 15.38
C LEU A 99 19.66 0.82 16.72
N HIS A 100 18.99 1.91 17.04
CA HIS A 100 18.18 2.03 18.25
C HIS A 100 17.01 1.05 18.27
N ARG A 101 16.31 0.89 17.13
CA ARG A 101 15.19 -0.05 16.99
C ARG A 101 15.64 -1.51 17.05
N VAL A 102 16.77 -1.84 16.39
CA VAL A 102 17.40 -3.17 16.45
C VAL A 102 17.80 -3.50 17.87
N ARG A 103 18.54 -2.60 18.53
CA ARG A 103 19.05 -2.83 19.88
C ARG A 103 17.94 -3.00 20.92
N ARG A 104 16.81 -2.31 20.74
CA ARG A 104 15.63 -2.39 21.61
C ARG A 104 14.65 -3.51 21.25
N GLY A 105 14.96 -4.33 20.23
CA GLY A 105 14.09 -5.43 19.79
C GLY A 105 12.70 -4.99 19.33
N ARG A 106 12.55 -3.73 18.88
CA ARG A 106 11.25 -3.15 18.49
C ARG A 106 10.86 -3.43 17.03
N LEU A 107 11.76 -4.02 16.25
CA LEU A 107 11.50 -4.39 14.86
C LEU A 107 10.56 -5.60 14.73
N SER A 108 10.60 -6.55 15.67
CA SER A 108 9.71 -7.73 15.66
C SER A 108 8.32 -7.43 16.23
N LYS A 109 8.18 -6.48 17.16
CA LYS A 109 6.88 -6.20 17.82
C LYS A 109 5.83 -5.50 16.94
N LEU A 110 6.20 -4.98 15.77
CA LEU A 110 5.27 -4.29 14.85
C LEU A 110 4.46 -5.24 13.95
N SER A 111 4.70 -6.55 14.00
CA SER A 111 3.79 -7.57 13.44
C SER A 111 2.64 -7.93 14.38
N ASP A 112 2.77 -7.64 15.67
CA ASP A 112 1.92 -8.21 16.72
C ASP A 112 0.99 -7.19 17.38
N LEU A 113 0.75 -6.03 16.76
CA LEU A 113 -0.26 -5.09 17.27
C LEU A 113 -1.65 -5.74 17.18
N PRO A 114 -2.31 -6.06 18.31
CA PRO A 114 -3.65 -6.61 18.27
C PRO A 114 -4.59 -5.56 17.71
N LYS A 115 -5.44 -6.00 16.77
CA LYS A 115 -6.59 -5.27 16.25
C LYS A 115 -7.43 -4.79 17.45
N ALA A 116 -7.24 -3.53 17.85
CA ALA A 116 -8.00 -2.90 18.92
C ALA A 116 -9.46 -2.74 18.47
N GLY A 117 -10.23 -3.78 18.74
CA GLY A 117 -11.68 -3.85 18.57
C GLY A 117 -12.24 -4.71 19.70
N LYS A 118 -11.93 -4.34 20.95
CA LYS A 118 -12.69 -4.84 22.09
C LYS A 118 -14.07 -4.19 21.99
N LYS A 119 -15.07 -4.99 21.64
CA LYS A 119 -16.47 -4.61 21.78
C LYS A 119 -16.68 -4.27 23.25
N LEU A 120 -17.12 -3.05 23.55
CA LEU A 120 -17.80 -2.76 24.81
C LEU A 120 -19.10 -3.57 24.77
N THR A 121 -19.09 -4.72 25.43
CA THR A 121 -20.31 -5.33 25.96
C THR A 121 -20.51 -4.72 27.34
N ASP A 122 -21.37 -3.70 27.42
CA ASP A 122 -21.99 -3.32 28.69
C ASP A 122 -22.94 -4.46 29.08
N GLN A 123 -22.40 -5.36 29.88
CA GLN A 123 -23.17 -6.30 30.66
C GLN A 123 -22.91 -5.94 32.12
N GLU A 124 -24.00 -5.64 32.82
CA GLU A 124 -24.14 -5.47 34.27
C GLU A 124 -24.04 -4.03 34.83
N ARG A 125 -25.22 -3.39 34.96
CA ARG A 125 -25.56 -2.62 36.16
C ARG A 125 -27.07 -2.70 36.44
N VAL A 126 -27.38 -3.55 37.43
CA VAL A 126 -28.55 -3.62 38.33
C VAL A 126 -29.90 -3.94 37.71
#